data_AF-A0A1F9WD71-F1
#
_entry.id   AF-A0A1F9WD71-F1
#
_cell.length_a   1.000
_cell.length_b   1.000
_cell.length_c   1.000
_cell.angle_alpha   90.00
_cell.angle_beta   90.00
_cell.angle_gamma   90.00
#
_symmetry.space_group_name_H-M   'P 1'
#
loop_
_entity.id
_entity.type
_entity.pdbx_description
1 polymer ?
#
loop_
_entity_poly.entity_id
_entity_poly.type
_entity_poly.pdbx_seq_one_letter_code
_entity_poly.pdbx_strand_id
1 'polypeptide(L)'
;MRRLRTLIVIPACLLAAGCVATQQDMLQMQSQMDDLNNNLSSMQKNQAELAVKMDDLSRNLNISSENMKDISTQMGRLSGRLDEIDLSMNKRVNAIGQTIRKQQEEVATALLPGKIYNDAYNAYLNNNFDGAATGFKTYLSKFPAGELAEGAFFYMGESFYLREHWQEAALAYANVLEKFPNSARVPAARLKYALALLKLPGDKKSEAAKYLHSVIRDFPKSQEAATARDHLNKLSPPKQNPAPKPANPGLKKG
;
A
#
# COMPACT_ATOMS: atom_id res chain seq x y z
N MET A 1 96.15 -24.21 99.80
CA MET A 1 96.86 -23.67 98.62
C MET A 1 95.85 -23.24 97.56
N ARG A 2 96.09 -22.07 96.94
CA ARG A 2 95.42 -21.39 95.78
C ARG A 2 94.02 -20.76 96.04
N ARG A 3 93.93 -19.44 96.27
CA ARG A 3 93.83 -18.25 95.34
C ARG A 3 92.33 -17.84 95.22
N LEU A 4 91.83 -16.59 95.27
CA LEU A 4 92.38 -15.25 95.02
C LEU A 4 91.32 -14.14 95.34
N ARG A 5 91.77 -12.99 95.89
CA ARG A 5 91.42 -11.56 95.58
C ARG A 5 90.00 -10.97 95.84
N THR A 6 89.86 -10.02 96.81
CA THR A 6 90.02 -8.53 96.82
C THR A 6 88.72 -7.76 96.54
N LEU A 7 88.15 -6.99 97.49
CA LEU A 7 88.47 -5.59 97.89
C LEU A 7 87.72 -4.58 96.99
N ILE A 8 86.94 -3.64 97.59
CA ILE A 8 86.76 -2.24 97.14
C ILE A 8 85.88 -1.48 98.17
N VAL A 9 86.51 -0.50 98.81
CA VAL A 9 85.95 0.64 99.55
C VAL A 9 85.50 1.69 98.53
N ILE A 10 84.44 2.45 98.78
CA ILE A 10 84.34 3.87 98.35
C ILE A 10 83.27 4.63 99.19
N PRO A 11 83.49 5.94 99.47
CA PRO A 11 82.93 6.66 100.59
C PRO A 11 81.88 7.73 100.21
N ALA A 12 81.29 8.32 101.25
CA ALA A 12 80.31 9.39 101.26
C ALA A 12 80.83 10.76 100.76
N CYS A 13 79.99 11.48 99.99
CA CYS A 13 79.75 12.94 100.04
C CYS A 13 79.01 13.41 98.77
N LEU A 14 77.76 13.88 98.87
CA LEU A 14 77.09 14.80 97.91
C LEU A 14 75.66 15.15 98.41
N LEU A 15 75.52 16.25 99.15
CA LEU A 15 74.23 16.85 99.55
C LEU A 15 74.29 18.37 99.41
N ALA A 16 74.21 18.89 98.18
CA ALA A 16 74.01 20.33 97.89
C ALA A 16 73.57 20.62 96.43
N ALA A 17 72.69 19.80 95.83
CA ALA A 17 72.26 19.96 94.43
C ALA A 17 70.73 19.96 94.23
N GLY A 18 69.95 20.34 95.25
CA GLY A 18 68.50 20.07 95.30
C GLY A 18 67.54 21.15 94.75
N CYS A 19 67.96 22.39 94.51
CA CYS A 19 67.01 23.50 94.21
C CYS A 19 66.98 23.96 92.74
N VAL A 20 67.78 23.39 91.84
CA VAL A 20 67.84 23.83 90.42
C VAL A 20 66.97 22.96 89.50
N ALA A 21 66.61 21.74 89.90
CA ALA A 21 65.83 20.82 89.07
C ALA A 21 64.37 21.27 88.85
N THR A 22 63.76 21.97 89.81
CA THR A 22 62.33 22.33 89.75
C THR A 22 62.00 23.49 88.81
N GLN A 23 62.98 24.31 88.43
CA GLN A 23 62.73 25.48 87.57
C GLN A 23 62.64 25.07 86.09
N GLN A 24 63.43 24.09 85.67
CA GLN A 24 63.43 23.54 84.32
C GLN A 24 62.16 22.73 84.04
N ASP A 25 61.74 21.90 85.00
CA ASP A 25 60.53 21.08 84.89
C ASP A 25 59.26 21.93 84.87
N MET A 26 59.23 23.05 85.62
CA MET A 26 58.08 23.96 85.63
C MET A 26 57.91 24.70 84.29
N LEU A 27 59.01 25.10 83.65
CA LEU A 27 59.00 25.70 82.31
C LEU A 27 58.58 24.68 81.24
N GLN A 28 59.01 23.43 81.36
CA GLN A 28 58.60 22.34 80.47
C GLN A 28 57.09 22.03 80.61
N MET A 29 56.57 22.04 81.84
CA MET A 29 55.16 21.83 82.10
C MET A 29 54.30 23.00 81.58
N GLN A 30 54.81 24.23 81.63
CA GLN A 30 54.18 25.41 81.03
C GLN A 30 54.12 25.30 79.50
N SER A 31 55.23 24.93 78.87
CA SER A 31 55.28 24.70 77.41
C SER A 31 54.30 23.59 76.99
N GLN A 32 54.19 22.50 77.76
CA GLN A 32 53.24 21.44 77.49
C GLN A 32 51.78 21.89 77.66
N MET A 33 51.50 22.73 78.65
CA MET A 33 50.16 23.29 78.86
C MET A 33 49.78 24.23 77.72
N ASP A 34 50.73 25.03 77.23
CA ASP A 34 50.55 25.92 76.08
C ASP A 34 50.33 25.11 74.78
N ASP A 35 51.12 24.06 74.55
CA ASP A 35 50.95 23.15 73.40
C ASP A 35 49.61 22.43 73.46
N LEU A 36 49.20 21.94 74.64
CA LEU A 36 47.91 21.31 74.84
C LEU A 36 46.75 22.29 74.62
N ASN A 37 46.89 23.53 75.09
CA ASN A 37 45.91 24.58 74.89
C ASN A 37 45.80 25.00 73.42
N ASN A 38 46.92 25.07 72.71
CA ASN A 38 46.97 25.32 71.27
C ASN A 38 46.34 24.16 70.48
N ASN A 39 46.58 22.91 70.89
CA ASN A 39 45.97 21.72 70.29
C ASN A 39 44.47 21.62 70.57
N LEU A 40 44.01 21.97 71.78
CA LEU A 40 42.59 22.06 72.10
C LEU A 40 41.91 23.14 71.26
N SER A 41 42.54 24.31 71.13
CA SER A 41 42.05 25.41 70.31
C SER A 41 41.97 25.05 68.82
N SER A 42 42.98 24.34 68.29
CA SER A 42 42.99 23.87 66.91
C SER A 42 41.95 22.77 66.67
N MET A 43 41.78 21.84 67.62
CA MET A 43 40.76 20.80 67.57
C MET A 43 39.34 21.38 67.62
N GLN A 44 39.10 22.40 68.45
CA GLN A 44 37.83 23.12 68.50
C GLN A 44 37.53 23.84 67.18
N LYS A 45 38.55 24.49 66.58
CA LYS A 45 38.43 25.12 65.27
C LYS A 45 38.09 24.11 64.17
N ASN A 46 38.74 22.95 64.19
CA ASN A 46 38.47 21.86 63.24
C ASN A 46 37.06 21.27 63.41
N GLN A 47 36.56 21.15 64.65
CA GLN A 47 35.17 20.72 64.89
C GLN A 47 34.16 21.75 64.37
N ALA A 48 34.40 23.04 64.58
CA ALA A 48 33.54 24.11 64.07
C ALA A 48 33.51 24.12 62.53
N GLU A 49 34.66 23.97 61.88
CA GLU A 49 34.74 23.89 60.42
C GLU A 49 34.03 22.63 59.87
N LEU A 50 34.16 21.50 60.55
CA LEU A 50 33.48 20.27 60.17
C LEU A 50 31.95 20.40 60.31
N ALA A 51 31.47 21.09 61.34
CA ALA A 51 30.04 21.36 61.54
C ALA A 51 29.45 22.19 60.39
N VAL A 52 30.17 23.22 59.91
CA VAL A 52 29.75 24.04 58.76
C VAL A 52 29.71 23.20 57.48
N LYS A 53 30.76 22.40 57.21
CA LYS A 53 30.78 21.50 56.04
C LYS A 53 29.66 20.46 56.06
N MET A 54 29.28 19.98 57.23
CA MET A 54 28.17 19.03 57.40
C MET A 54 26.82 19.68 57.09
N ASP A 55 26.64 20.95 57.50
CA ASP A 55 25.43 21.73 57.19
C ASP A 55 25.32 22.01 55.68
N ASP A 56 26.42 22.43 55.04
CA ASP A 56 26.49 22.62 53.59
C ASP A 56 26.20 21.33 52.83
N LEU A 57 26.76 20.20 53.28
CA LEU A 57 26.50 18.90 52.67
C LEU A 57 25.04 18.49 52.84
N SER A 58 24.45 18.69 54.02
CA SER A 58 23.04 18.40 54.29
C SER A 58 22.12 19.23 53.41
N ARG A 59 22.42 20.53 53.25
CA ARG A 59 21.68 21.43 52.36
C ARG A 59 21.78 21.01 50.91
N ASN A 60 22.98 20.66 50.43
CA ASN A 60 23.18 20.18 49.06
C ASN A 60 22.48 18.85 48.80
N LEU A 61 22.46 17.94 49.78
CA LEU A 61 21.72 16.68 49.68
C LEU A 61 20.21 16.90 49.60
N ASN A 62 19.66 17.84 50.38
CA ASN A 62 18.24 18.19 50.32
C ASN A 62 17.87 18.78 48.95
N ILE A 63 18.67 19.70 48.42
CA ILE A 63 18.46 20.28 47.09
C ILE A 63 18.57 19.19 46.00
N SER A 64 19.55 18.31 46.09
CA SER A 64 19.73 17.20 45.15
C SER A 64 18.54 16.23 45.19
N SER A 65 18.02 15.93 46.39
CA SER A 65 16.83 15.11 46.60
C SER A 65 15.57 15.76 45.99
N GLU A 66 15.41 17.07 46.13
CA GLU A 66 14.31 17.83 45.53
C GLU A 66 14.40 17.82 43.99
N ASN A 67 15.59 18.07 43.44
CA ASN A 67 15.85 17.98 42.00
C ASN A 67 15.55 16.57 41.45
N MET A 68 15.90 15.52 42.19
CA MET A 68 15.67 14.14 41.78
C MET A 68 14.16 13.80 41.76
N LYS A 69 13.40 14.35 42.72
CA LYS A 69 11.94 14.26 42.72
C LYS A 69 11.33 14.96 41.51
N ASP A 70 11.78 16.17 41.20
CA ASP A 70 11.30 16.91 40.04
C ASP A 70 11.59 16.18 38.72
N ILE A 71 12.82 15.65 38.54
CA ILE A 71 13.19 14.84 37.38
C ILE A 71 12.28 13.60 37.26
N SER A 72 12.02 12.91 38.37
CA SER A 72 11.12 11.76 38.38
C SER A 72 9.69 12.12 37.93
N THR A 73 9.16 13.26 38.38
CA THR A 73 7.83 13.72 37.95
C THR A 73 7.80 14.12 36.47
N GLN A 74 8.84 14.78 35.97
CA GLN A 74 8.96 15.12 34.55
C GLN A 74 9.06 13.88 33.67
N MET A 75 9.85 12.88 34.09
CA MET A 75 9.98 11.61 33.39
C MET A 75 8.63 10.88 33.33
N GLY A 76 7.86 10.87 34.43
CA GLY A 76 6.50 10.29 34.44
C GLY A 76 5.54 10.99 33.47
N ARG A 77 5.58 12.33 33.40
CA ARG A 77 4.78 13.10 32.43
C ARG A 77 5.21 12.84 30.99
N LEU A 78 6.51 12.72 30.74
CA LEU A 78 7.03 12.43 29.40
C LEU A 78 6.65 11.01 28.95
N SER A 79 6.76 10.02 29.83
CA SER A 79 6.32 8.64 29.58
C SER A 79 4.83 8.61 29.20
N GLY A 80 3.97 9.29 29.95
CA GLY A 80 2.55 9.35 29.64
C GLY A 80 2.25 10.02 28.29
N ARG A 81 3.01 11.05 27.90
CA ARG A 81 2.88 11.67 26.57
C ARG A 81 3.35 10.75 25.45
N LEU A 82 4.38 9.94 25.68
CA LEU A 82 4.85 8.95 24.70
C LEU A 82 3.79 7.85 24.48
N ASP A 83 3.16 7.36 25.55
CA ASP A 83 2.09 6.37 25.47
C ASP A 83 0.86 6.93 24.72
N GLU A 84 0.50 8.20 24.97
CA GLU A 84 -0.59 8.87 24.26
C GLU A 84 -0.29 9.06 22.76
N ILE A 85 0.96 9.41 22.42
CA ILE A 85 1.41 9.51 21.04
C ILE A 85 1.35 8.15 20.35
N ASP A 86 1.82 7.07 20.99
CA ASP A 86 1.79 5.73 20.41
C ASP A 86 0.35 5.26 20.12
N LEU A 87 -0.54 5.43 21.09
CA LEU A 87 -1.96 5.07 20.94
C LEU A 87 -2.65 5.91 19.84
N SER A 88 -2.36 7.21 19.77
CA SER A 88 -2.96 8.09 18.76
C SER A 88 -2.41 7.82 17.35
N MET A 89 -1.11 7.52 17.24
CA MET A 89 -0.46 7.12 15.99
C MET A 89 -1.03 5.79 15.49
N ASN A 90 -1.11 4.75 16.33
CA ASN A 90 -1.66 3.45 15.95
C ASN A 90 -3.10 3.55 15.45
N LYS A 91 -3.94 4.40 16.08
CA LYS A 91 -5.30 4.68 15.59
C LYS A 91 -5.30 5.35 14.21
N ARG A 92 -4.47 6.37 14.02
CA ARG A 92 -4.36 7.09 12.75
C ARG A 92 -3.82 6.20 11.63
N VAL A 93 -2.79 5.42 11.88
CA VAL A 93 -2.20 4.46 10.93
C VAL A 93 -3.24 3.42 10.50
N ASN A 94 -4.03 2.88 11.44
CA ASN A 94 -5.11 1.94 11.11
C ASN A 94 -6.23 2.60 10.29
N ALA A 95 -6.66 3.82 10.65
CA ALA A 95 -7.67 4.56 9.89
C ALA A 95 -7.20 4.89 8.47
N ILE A 96 -5.92 5.27 8.31
CA ILE A 96 -5.29 5.48 7.01
C ILE A 96 -5.24 4.16 6.23
N GLY A 97 -4.82 3.06 6.84
CA GLY A 97 -4.79 1.73 6.21
C GLY A 97 -6.16 1.29 5.69
N GLN A 98 -7.23 1.52 6.46
CA GLN A 98 -8.61 1.24 6.03
C GLN A 98 -9.05 2.15 4.87
N THR A 99 -8.71 3.43 4.92
CA THR A 99 -9.05 4.40 3.87
C THR A 99 -8.33 4.10 2.56
N ILE A 100 -7.03 3.79 2.63
CA ILE A 100 -6.22 3.39 1.47
C ILE A 100 -6.78 2.12 0.84
N ARG A 101 -7.11 1.10 1.64
CA ARG A 101 -7.68 -0.15 1.14
C ARG A 101 -9.00 0.06 0.40
N LYS A 102 -9.90 0.89 0.96
CA LYS A 102 -11.20 1.20 0.35
C LYS A 102 -11.03 1.98 -0.96
N GLN A 103 -10.14 2.98 -0.99
CA GLN A 103 -9.82 3.72 -2.21
C GLN A 103 -9.17 2.84 -3.28
N GLN A 104 -8.33 1.88 -2.88
CA GLN A 104 -7.66 0.96 -3.81
C GLN A 104 -8.63 -0.06 -4.41
N GLU A 105 -9.63 -0.52 -3.65
CA GLU A 105 -10.73 -1.35 -4.15
C GLU A 105 -11.66 -0.56 -5.10
N GLU A 106 -11.99 0.70 -4.79
CA GLU A 106 -12.82 1.56 -5.65
C GLU A 106 -12.11 1.93 -6.97
N VAL A 107 -10.81 2.24 -6.94
CA VAL A 107 -10.03 2.53 -8.15
C VAL A 107 -9.80 1.27 -8.98
N ALA A 108 -9.53 0.12 -8.35
CA ALA A 108 -9.43 -1.16 -9.05
C ALA A 108 -10.76 -1.50 -9.73
N THR A 109 -11.88 -1.38 -9.03
CA THR A 109 -13.22 -1.65 -9.60
C THR A 109 -13.63 -0.67 -10.69
N ALA A 110 -13.23 0.59 -10.61
CA ALA A 110 -13.47 1.58 -11.67
C ALA A 110 -12.63 1.35 -12.94
N LEU A 111 -11.39 0.87 -12.80
CA LEU A 111 -10.50 0.59 -13.94
C LEU A 111 -10.71 -0.81 -14.55
N LEU A 112 -11.29 -1.74 -13.80
CA LEU A 112 -11.52 -3.13 -14.20
C LEU A 112 -12.33 -3.29 -15.51
N PRO A 113 -13.45 -2.58 -15.76
CA PRO A 113 -14.19 -2.73 -17.01
C PRO A 113 -13.34 -2.36 -18.22
N GLY A 114 -12.73 -1.18 -18.21
CA GLY A 114 -11.90 -0.70 -19.32
C GLY A 114 -10.69 -1.58 -19.57
N LYS A 115 -10.01 -2.03 -18.51
CA LYS A 115 -8.86 -2.93 -18.63
C LYS A 115 -9.23 -4.27 -19.25
N ILE A 116 -10.28 -4.94 -18.74
CA ILE A 116 -10.69 -6.26 -19.26
C ILE A 116 -11.10 -6.15 -20.73
N TYR A 117 -11.84 -5.09 -21.08
CA TYR A 117 -12.22 -4.83 -22.46
C TYR A 117 -11.00 -4.60 -23.35
N ASN A 118 -10.06 -3.73 -22.92
CA ASN A 118 -8.88 -3.40 -23.71
C ASN A 118 -7.96 -4.60 -23.89
N ASP A 119 -7.78 -5.44 -22.86
CA ASP A 119 -7.00 -6.67 -22.95
C ASP A 119 -7.61 -7.63 -23.99
N ALA A 120 -8.94 -7.80 -23.97
CA ALA A 120 -9.67 -8.61 -24.96
C ALA A 120 -9.57 -8.03 -26.37
N TYR A 121 -9.67 -6.70 -26.50
CA TYR A 121 -9.56 -6.01 -27.77
C TYR A 121 -8.13 -6.09 -28.34
N ASN A 122 -7.10 -6.00 -27.50
CA ASN A 122 -5.72 -6.23 -27.91
C ASN A 122 -5.51 -7.68 -28.39
N ALA A 123 -6.13 -8.67 -27.74
CA ALA A 123 -6.10 -10.05 -28.23
C ALA A 123 -6.75 -10.15 -29.62
N TYR A 124 -7.86 -9.46 -29.86
CA TYR A 124 -8.51 -9.40 -31.18
C TYR A 124 -7.59 -8.80 -32.25
N LEU A 125 -6.95 -7.67 -31.96
CA LEU A 125 -6.00 -7.01 -32.87
C LEU A 125 -4.79 -7.89 -33.21
N ASN A 126 -4.37 -8.73 -32.27
CA ASN A 126 -3.28 -9.69 -32.45
C ASN A 126 -3.73 -11.01 -33.13
N ASN A 127 -4.93 -11.06 -33.71
CA ASN A 127 -5.55 -12.25 -34.30
C ASN A 127 -5.74 -13.43 -33.32
N ASN A 128 -5.60 -13.20 -32.01
CA ASN A 128 -5.91 -14.19 -30.98
C ASN A 128 -7.41 -14.14 -30.68
N PHE A 129 -8.21 -14.65 -31.61
CA PHE A 129 -9.67 -14.59 -31.52
C PHE A 129 -10.26 -15.44 -30.39
N ASP A 130 -9.63 -16.58 -30.05
CA ASP A 130 -10.06 -17.41 -28.92
C ASP A 130 -9.86 -16.68 -27.58
N GLY A 131 -8.70 -16.01 -27.43
CA GLY A 131 -8.41 -15.16 -26.28
C GLY A 131 -9.32 -13.94 -26.21
N ALA A 132 -9.58 -13.30 -27.35
CA ALA A 132 -10.49 -12.15 -27.45
C ALA A 132 -11.92 -12.52 -27.04
N ALA A 133 -12.49 -13.61 -27.58
CA ALA A 133 -13.82 -14.07 -27.23
C ALA A 133 -13.93 -14.40 -25.73
N THR A 134 -12.91 -15.03 -25.15
CA THR A 134 -12.86 -15.33 -23.72
C THR A 134 -12.78 -14.05 -22.87
N GLY A 135 -11.97 -13.08 -23.28
CA GLY A 135 -11.85 -11.78 -22.62
C GLY A 135 -13.14 -10.98 -22.66
N PHE A 136 -13.79 -10.88 -23.82
CA PHE A 136 -15.08 -10.20 -23.95
C PHE A 136 -16.20 -10.91 -23.18
N LYS A 137 -16.24 -12.25 -23.18
CA LYS A 137 -17.16 -13.02 -22.34
C LYS A 137 -16.96 -12.71 -20.86
N THR A 138 -15.71 -12.56 -20.41
CA THR A 138 -15.37 -12.18 -19.04
C THR A 138 -15.80 -10.74 -18.72
N TYR A 139 -15.62 -9.81 -19.65
CA TYR A 139 -16.14 -8.45 -19.51
C TYR A 139 -17.66 -8.49 -19.34
N LEU A 140 -18.37 -9.18 -20.23
CA LEU A 140 -19.83 -9.23 -20.26
C LEU A 140 -20.46 -9.96 -19.06
N SER A 141 -19.75 -10.92 -18.45
CA SER A 141 -20.24 -11.58 -17.23
C SER A 141 -20.16 -10.67 -16.00
N LYS A 142 -19.19 -9.75 -15.97
CA LYS A 142 -18.99 -8.80 -14.87
C LYS A 142 -19.75 -7.48 -15.10
N PHE A 143 -19.85 -7.05 -16.35
CA PHE A 143 -20.38 -5.75 -16.76
C PHE A 143 -21.38 -5.88 -17.92
N PRO A 144 -22.49 -6.63 -17.75
CA PRO A 144 -23.41 -6.97 -18.84
C PRO A 144 -24.13 -5.77 -19.47
N ALA A 145 -24.21 -4.65 -18.74
CA ALA A 145 -24.81 -3.38 -19.19
C ALA A 145 -23.81 -2.21 -19.11
N GLY A 146 -22.50 -2.50 -19.06
CA GLY A 146 -21.46 -1.47 -19.05
C GLY A 146 -21.41 -0.69 -20.37
N GLU A 147 -20.78 0.48 -20.35
CA GLU A 147 -20.67 1.35 -21.54
C GLU A 147 -19.98 0.66 -22.73
N LEU A 148 -19.09 -0.30 -22.48
CA LEU A 148 -18.39 -1.06 -23.52
C LEU A 148 -19.08 -2.39 -23.85
N ALA A 149 -20.22 -2.72 -23.22
CA ALA A 149 -20.90 -4.00 -23.42
C ALA A 149 -21.37 -4.20 -24.86
N GLU A 150 -21.86 -3.14 -25.50
CA GLU A 150 -22.24 -3.15 -26.92
C GLU A 150 -21.04 -3.56 -27.81
N GLY A 151 -19.90 -2.90 -27.62
CA GLY A 151 -18.66 -3.23 -28.32
C GLY A 151 -18.16 -4.63 -27.99
N ALA A 152 -18.32 -5.08 -26.75
CA ALA A 152 -17.85 -6.39 -26.29
C ALA A 152 -18.66 -7.51 -26.95
N PHE A 153 -19.98 -7.38 -27.03
CA PHE A 153 -20.82 -8.31 -27.80
C PHE A 153 -20.44 -8.32 -29.28
N PHE A 154 -20.22 -7.13 -29.87
CA PHE A 154 -19.85 -7.03 -31.28
C PHE A 154 -18.51 -7.72 -31.59
N TYR A 155 -17.45 -7.40 -30.86
CA TYR A 155 -16.11 -7.97 -31.10
C TYR A 155 -15.99 -9.42 -30.64
N MET A 156 -16.79 -9.86 -29.66
CA MET A 156 -16.95 -11.28 -29.36
C MET A 156 -17.58 -12.01 -30.56
N GLY A 157 -18.59 -11.41 -31.19
CA GLY A 157 -19.19 -11.93 -32.42
C GLY A 157 -18.18 -12.00 -33.58
N GLU A 158 -17.41 -10.93 -33.82
CA GLU A 158 -16.36 -10.92 -34.85
C GLU A 158 -15.31 -12.01 -34.60
N SER A 159 -14.91 -12.18 -33.33
CA SER A 159 -13.94 -13.20 -32.93
C SER A 159 -14.47 -14.61 -33.22
N PHE A 160 -15.72 -14.90 -32.86
CA PHE A 160 -16.36 -16.19 -33.19
C PHE A 160 -16.54 -16.37 -34.70
N TYR A 161 -16.92 -15.33 -35.43
CA TYR A 161 -17.09 -15.37 -36.88
C TYR A 161 -15.77 -15.71 -37.58
N LEU A 162 -14.66 -15.12 -37.15
CA LEU A 162 -13.32 -15.38 -37.70
C LEU A 162 -12.80 -16.79 -37.33
N ARG A 163 -13.34 -17.39 -36.28
CA ARG A 163 -13.08 -18.78 -35.88
C ARG A 163 -14.09 -19.77 -36.45
N GLU A 164 -14.98 -19.32 -37.34
CA GLU A 164 -16.03 -20.13 -37.94
C GLU A 164 -17.05 -20.71 -36.94
N HIS A 165 -17.11 -20.14 -35.73
CA HIS A 165 -18.11 -20.46 -34.71
C HIS A 165 -19.39 -19.67 -35.00
N TRP A 166 -20.07 -20.04 -36.08
CA TRP A 166 -21.17 -19.25 -36.66
C TRP A 166 -22.36 -19.09 -35.70
N GLN A 167 -22.63 -20.09 -34.87
CA GLN A 167 -23.77 -20.06 -33.94
C GLN A 167 -23.52 -19.05 -32.82
N GLU A 168 -22.33 -19.11 -32.22
CA GLU A 168 -21.89 -18.19 -31.18
C GLU A 168 -21.76 -16.76 -31.72
N ALA A 169 -21.26 -16.61 -32.95
CA ALA A 169 -21.21 -15.31 -33.62
C ALA A 169 -22.62 -14.72 -33.79
N ALA A 170 -23.57 -15.51 -34.32
CA ALA A 170 -24.95 -15.08 -34.48
C ALA A 170 -25.58 -14.67 -33.14
N LEU A 171 -25.39 -15.47 -32.07
CA LEU A 171 -25.89 -15.11 -30.74
C LEU A 171 -25.29 -13.80 -30.22
N ALA A 172 -23.98 -13.58 -30.41
CA ALA A 172 -23.32 -12.36 -29.97
C ALA A 172 -23.85 -11.12 -30.71
N TYR A 173 -24.02 -11.19 -32.03
CA TYR A 173 -24.61 -10.09 -32.81
C TYR A 173 -26.09 -9.87 -32.46
N ALA A 174 -26.87 -10.94 -32.23
CA ALA A 174 -28.26 -10.81 -31.78
C ALA A 174 -28.36 -10.04 -30.45
N ASN A 175 -27.45 -10.29 -29.51
CA ASN A 175 -27.38 -9.53 -28.26
C ASN A 175 -27.14 -8.03 -28.48
N VAL A 176 -26.34 -7.64 -29.49
CA VAL A 176 -26.20 -6.22 -29.86
C VAL A 176 -27.54 -5.63 -30.30
N LEU A 177 -28.27 -6.34 -31.16
CA LEU A 177 -29.55 -5.88 -31.70
C LEU A 177 -30.65 -5.80 -30.64
N GLU A 178 -30.68 -6.74 -29.70
CA GLU A 178 -31.69 -6.82 -28.65
C GLU A 178 -31.41 -5.83 -27.51
N LYS A 179 -30.16 -5.78 -27.03
CA LYS A 179 -29.80 -4.98 -25.85
C LYS A 179 -29.43 -3.54 -26.18
N PHE A 180 -28.96 -3.28 -27.41
CA PHE A 180 -28.48 -1.96 -27.83
C PHE A 180 -29.13 -1.50 -29.16
N PRO A 181 -30.48 -1.43 -29.24
CA PRO A 181 -31.19 -1.16 -30.49
C PRO A 181 -30.93 0.24 -31.10
N ASN A 182 -30.38 1.17 -30.31
CA ASN A 182 -30.05 2.53 -30.73
C ASN A 182 -28.55 2.74 -30.99
N SER A 183 -27.72 1.69 -30.92
CA SER A 183 -26.27 1.84 -31.15
C SER A 183 -25.97 2.14 -32.63
N ALA A 184 -24.93 2.94 -32.87
CA ALA A 184 -24.36 3.16 -34.19
C ALA A 184 -23.84 1.86 -34.84
N ARG A 185 -23.63 0.78 -34.06
CA ARG A 185 -23.21 -0.54 -34.58
C ARG A 185 -24.37 -1.43 -35.01
N VAL A 186 -25.62 -1.02 -34.82
CA VAL A 186 -26.79 -1.83 -35.21
C VAL A 186 -26.79 -2.22 -36.69
N PRO A 187 -26.48 -1.34 -37.67
CA PRO A 187 -26.41 -1.75 -39.07
C PRO A 187 -25.36 -2.85 -39.30
N ALA A 188 -24.17 -2.69 -38.71
CA ALA A 188 -23.07 -3.64 -38.82
C ALA A 188 -23.39 -4.97 -38.14
N ALA A 189 -23.88 -4.94 -36.91
CA ALA A 189 -24.29 -6.13 -36.17
C ALA A 189 -25.39 -6.89 -36.89
N ARG A 190 -26.36 -6.18 -37.49
CA ARG A 190 -27.47 -6.82 -38.22
C ARG A 190 -27.02 -7.48 -39.52
N LEU A 191 -26.13 -6.81 -40.26
CA LEU A 191 -25.49 -7.41 -41.43
C LEU A 191 -24.72 -8.66 -41.03
N LYS A 192 -23.84 -8.57 -40.02
CA LYS A 192 -23.01 -9.67 -39.54
C LYS A 192 -23.82 -10.84 -38.99
N TYR A 193 -24.91 -10.57 -38.28
CA TYR A 193 -25.89 -11.58 -37.87
C TYR A 193 -26.43 -12.35 -39.06
N ALA A 194 -26.90 -11.65 -40.10
CA ALA A 194 -27.39 -12.28 -41.32
C ALA A 194 -26.31 -13.12 -42.03
N LEU A 195 -25.08 -12.62 -42.07
CA LEU A 195 -23.95 -13.36 -42.67
C LEU A 195 -23.60 -14.63 -41.87
N ALA A 196 -23.63 -14.57 -40.54
CA ALA A 196 -23.46 -15.74 -39.69
C ALA A 196 -24.57 -16.78 -39.92
N LEU A 197 -25.83 -16.33 -40.06
CA LEU A 197 -26.95 -17.22 -40.40
C LEU A 197 -26.77 -17.93 -41.75
N LEU A 198 -26.16 -17.28 -42.75
CA LEU A 198 -25.89 -17.91 -44.05
C LEU A 198 -24.81 -19.01 -43.99
N LYS A 199 -23.96 -18.98 -42.95
CA LYS A 199 -22.90 -19.96 -42.74
C LYS A 199 -23.34 -21.14 -41.88
N LEU A 200 -24.43 -21.00 -41.14
CA LEU A 200 -24.97 -22.07 -40.32
C LEU A 200 -25.56 -23.21 -41.18
N PRO A 201 -25.44 -24.46 -40.71
CA PRO A 201 -26.13 -25.59 -41.34
C PRO A 201 -27.65 -25.47 -41.11
N GLY A 202 -28.42 -25.91 -42.10
CA GLY A 202 -29.87 -25.77 -42.13
C GLY A 202 -30.35 -24.66 -43.06
N ASP A 203 -31.61 -24.69 -43.47
CA ASP A 203 -32.17 -23.72 -44.42
C ASP A 203 -32.46 -22.34 -43.78
N LYS A 204 -31.40 -21.71 -43.27
CA LYS A 204 -31.43 -20.38 -42.63
C LYS A 204 -31.36 -19.24 -43.65
N LYS A 205 -31.33 -19.55 -44.95
CA LYS A 205 -31.23 -18.55 -46.03
C LYS A 205 -32.42 -17.59 -46.06
N SER A 206 -33.63 -18.12 -45.88
CA SER A 206 -34.85 -17.29 -45.81
C SER A 206 -34.81 -16.32 -44.63
N GLU A 207 -34.34 -16.79 -43.48
CA GLU A 207 -34.18 -15.96 -42.28
C GLU A 207 -33.12 -14.87 -42.49
N ALA A 208 -31.93 -15.24 -42.98
CA ALA A 208 -30.86 -14.29 -43.28
C ALA A 208 -31.31 -13.22 -44.29
N ALA A 209 -32.05 -13.59 -45.34
CA ALA A 209 -32.57 -12.65 -46.32
C ALA A 209 -33.48 -11.59 -45.70
N LYS A 210 -34.33 -11.95 -44.72
CA LYS A 210 -35.16 -10.99 -43.98
C LYS A 210 -34.31 -9.93 -43.27
N TYR A 211 -33.24 -10.36 -42.61
CA TYR A 211 -32.33 -9.44 -41.92
C TYR A 211 -31.56 -8.55 -42.91
N LEU A 212 -31.06 -9.09 -44.04
CA LEU A 212 -30.42 -8.29 -45.09
C LEU A 212 -31.37 -7.23 -45.68
N HIS A 213 -32.62 -7.60 -45.97
CA HIS A 213 -33.64 -6.65 -46.42
C HIS A 213 -33.90 -5.55 -45.38
N SER A 214 -33.94 -5.90 -44.09
CA SER A 214 -34.14 -4.91 -43.04
C SER A 214 -32.97 -3.92 -42.92
N VAL A 215 -31.72 -4.32 -43.18
CA VAL A 215 -30.58 -3.39 -43.21
C VAL A 215 -30.76 -2.37 -44.33
N ILE A 216 -31.20 -2.81 -45.51
CA ILE A 216 -31.44 -1.93 -46.66
C ILE A 216 -32.59 -0.96 -46.40
N ARG A 217 -33.66 -1.45 -45.77
CA ARG A 217 -34.86 -0.66 -45.46
C ARG A 217 -34.59 0.37 -44.37
N ASP A 218 -33.95 -0.05 -43.28
CA ASP A 218 -33.80 0.78 -42.08
C ASP A 218 -32.56 1.67 -42.16
N PHE A 219 -31.52 1.26 -42.91
CA PHE A 219 -30.25 1.99 -43.04
C PHE A 219 -29.82 2.19 -44.52
N PRO A 220 -30.67 2.77 -45.39
CA PRO A 220 -30.49 2.73 -46.85
C PRO A 220 -29.23 3.40 -47.39
N LYS A 221 -28.65 4.34 -46.64
CA LYS A 221 -27.44 5.11 -46.99
C LYS A 221 -26.14 4.55 -46.37
N SER A 222 -26.24 3.49 -45.57
CA SER A 222 -25.08 2.88 -44.91
C SER A 222 -24.27 2.02 -45.88
N GLN A 223 -22.98 1.82 -45.57
CA GLN A 223 -22.14 0.89 -46.33
C GLN A 223 -22.67 -0.55 -46.19
N GLU A 224 -23.20 -0.88 -45.01
CA GLU A 224 -23.80 -2.16 -44.69
C GLU A 224 -25.00 -2.48 -45.58
N ALA A 225 -25.81 -1.47 -45.93
CA ALA A 225 -26.92 -1.63 -46.87
C ALA A 225 -26.44 -1.93 -48.30
N ALA A 226 -25.32 -1.35 -48.74
CA ALA A 226 -24.72 -1.71 -50.02
C ALA A 226 -24.26 -3.18 -50.00
N THR A 227 -23.51 -3.59 -48.98
CA THR A 227 -23.08 -4.98 -48.81
C THR A 227 -24.26 -5.95 -48.70
N ALA A 228 -25.33 -5.58 -48.01
CA ALA A 228 -26.53 -6.40 -47.91
C ALA A 228 -27.21 -6.65 -49.27
N ARG A 229 -27.26 -5.64 -50.16
CA ARG A 229 -27.78 -5.80 -51.53
C ARG A 229 -26.96 -6.81 -52.32
N ASP A 230 -25.64 -6.74 -52.22
CA ASP A 230 -24.74 -7.65 -52.92
C ASP A 230 -24.94 -9.10 -52.48
N HIS A 231 -25.12 -9.34 -51.18
CA HIS A 231 -25.42 -10.67 -50.66
C HIS A 231 -26.81 -11.18 -51.10
N LEU A 232 -27.83 -10.33 -51.11
CA LEU A 232 -29.17 -10.72 -51.58
C LEU A 232 -29.19 -11.10 -53.07
N ASN A 233 -28.48 -10.35 -53.92
CA ASN A 233 -28.35 -10.67 -55.34
C ASN A 233 -27.68 -12.03 -55.59
N LYS A 234 -26.78 -12.46 -54.69
CA LYS A 234 -26.15 -13.79 -54.74
C LYS A 234 -27.08 -14.90 -54.25
N LEU A 235 -27.95 -14.61 -53.28
CA LEU A 235 -28.90 -15.58 -52.71
C LEU A 235 -30.11 -15.82 -53.60
N SER A 236 -30.52 -14.82 -54.37
CA SER A 236 -31.56 -14.91 -55.39
C SER A 236 -31.00 -14.28 -56.66
N PRO A 237 -30.34 -15.08 -57.54
CA PRO A 237 -29.93 -14.55 -58.83
C PRO A 237 -31.19 -13.98 -59.51
N PRO A 238 -31.08 -12.83 -60.19
CA PRO A 238 -32.22 -12.25 -60.88
C PRO A 238 -32.82 -13.33 -61.76
N LYS A 239 -34.13 -13.61 -61.61
CA LYS A 239 -34.86 -14.41 -62.59
C LYS A 239 -34.53 -13.79 -63.94
N GLN A 240 -33.82 -14.53 -64.79
CA GLN A 240 -33.66 -14.14 -66.19
C GLN A 240 -35.07 -13.81 -66.68
N ASN A 241 -35.30 -12.56 -67.06
CA ASN A 241 -36.52 -12.21 -67.78
C ASN A 241 -36.61 -13.21 -68.95
N PRO A 242 -37.76 -13.89 -69.16
CA PRO A 242 -37.88 -14.78 -70.29
C PRO A 242 -37.53 -13.97 -71.54
N ALA A 243 -36.58 -14.48 -72.31
CA ALA A 243 -36.11 -13.85 -73.54
C ALA A 243 -37.32 -13.38 -74.36
N PRO A 244 -37.27 -12.18 -74.98
CA PRO A 244 -38.33 -11.76 -75.87
C PRO A 244 -38.57 -12.87 -76.90
N LYS A 245 -39.81 -13.38 -76.95
CA LYS A 245 -40.22 -14.38 -77.94
C LYS A 245 -39.69 -13.93 -79.31
N PRO A 246 -39.03 -14.80 -80.08
CA PRO A 246 -38.57 -14.44 -81.41
C PRO A 246 -39.77 -13.94 -82.22
N ALA A 247 -39.66 -12.71 -82.74
CA ALA A 247 -40.65 -12.14 -83.63
C ALA A 247 -40.84 -13.10 -84.81
N ASN A 248 -42.08 -13.55 -84.99
CA ASN A 248 -42.46 -14.50 -86.03
C ASN A 248 -42.15 -13.90 -87.42
N PRO A 249 -41.23 -14.47 -88.21
CA PRO A 249 -40.97 -13.98 -89.55
C PRO A 249 -41.97 -14.64 -90.50
N GLY A 250 -43.07 -13.94 -90.79
CA GLY A 250 -43.88 -14.31 -91.94
C GLY A 250 -45.33 -13.87 -91.88
N LEU A 251 -45.67 -12.89 -92.72
CA LEU A 251 -46.67 -13.08 -93.78
C LEU A 251 -46.60 -11.91 -94.76
N LYS A 252 -45.84 -12.09 -95.84
CA LYS A 252 -46.17 -11.52 -97.14
C LYS A 252 -47.55 -12.04 -97.54
N LYS A 253 -48.53 -11.16 -97.76
CA LYS A 253 -49.64 -11.22 -98.76
C LYS A 253 -50.25 -9.80 -98.76
N GLY A 254 -50.49 -9.10 -99.86
CA GLY A 254 -50.32 -9.32 -101.29
C GLY A 254 -50.54 -7.98 -101.99
#